data_AF-A0A521VFF8-F1
#
_entry.id   AF-A0A521VFF8-F1
#
_cell.length_a   1.000
_cell.length_b   1.000
_cell.length_c   1.000
_cell.angle_alpha   90.00
_cell.angle_beta   90.00
_cell.angle_gamma   90.00
#
_symmetry.space_group_name_H-M   'P 1'
#
loop_
_entity.id
_entity.type
_entity.pdbx_description
1 polymer ?
#
loop_
_entity_poly.entity_id
_entity_poly.type
_entity_poly.pdbx_seq_one_letter_code
_entity_poly.pdbx_strand_id
1 'polypeptide(L)'
;SDGAPALALGLEKGDSDIMRQPPRSPKEPVINRDMAIGIGVVGIVDAAAILTVFYLALQRFPGHLEAAQTMAFVTLCTSEMIRAFTARSEYHSVFSIGVFSNRWMVWAVGVSFLLVLMVVYVPFLRPFFDTVPLTAGDWLFMLPFFFASPIAMELLKVYFRKRSGHANETESLPPAFAAGPVRTPAGQASVAHEFRGPAMLRVLIPIDASRNCQVAVQHVIRQFMNNTAMEIHLLNVQLPFSRYVAGFVSRKTLHDYHRDQGEIALRPIRQMLNNFGIPYSSHIEMGERAKIITDTARRLHCDQIVMATARKNSLTRLVEDSVTNKVLELTTVPVEVIAGDAVSKFERYGIPAALAAALAALLVALD
;
A
#
# COMPACT_ATOMS: atom_id res chain seq x y z
N SER A 1 4.33 -20.88 -4.75
CA SER A 1 5.17 -20.51 -3.61
C SER A 1 5.47 -19.01 -3.63
N ASP A 2 6.10 -18.47 -4.68
CA ASP A 2 6.76 -17.14 -4.57
C ASP A 2 6.01 -15.99 -5.24
N GLY A 3 5.14 -16.28 -6.21
CA GLY A 3 4.42 -15.25 -6.97
C GLY A 3 3.48 -14.40 -6.12
N ALA A 4 2.68 -15.04 -5.25
CA ALA A 4 1.76 -14.30 -4.39
C ALA A 4 2.49 -13.41 -3.36
N PRO A 5 3.52 -13.89 -2.63
CA PRO A 5 4.33 -13.03 -1.78
C PRO A 5 5.02 -11.88 -2.53
N ALA A 6 5.53 -12.12 -3.73
CA ALA A 6 6.16 -11.07 -4.54
C ALA A 6 5.17 -9.95 -4.92
N LEU A 7 3.94 -10.30 -5.27
CA LEU A 7 2.88 -9.31 -5.51
C LEU A 7 2.52 -8.54 -4.24
N ALA A 8 2.50 -9.21 -3.08
CA ALA A 8 2.20 -8.60 -1.80
C ALA A 8 3.29 -7.61 -1.34
N LEU A 9 4.57 -7.83 -1.69
CA LEU A 9 5.65 -6.87 -1.45
C LEU A 9 5.41 -5.53 -2.18
N GLY A 10 4.78 -5.57 -3.36
CA GLY A 10 4.43 -4.35 -4.10
C GLY A 10 3.37 -3.47 -3.41
N LEU A 11 2.67 -4.02 -2.41
CA LEU A 11 1.67 -3.32 -1.60
C LEU A 11 2.22 -2.88 -0.23
N GLU A 12 3.50 -3.10 0.04
CA GLU A 12 4.13 -2.69 1.29
C GLU A 12 4.22 -1.15 1.35
N LYS A 13 3.99 -0.59 2.54
CA LYS A 13 4.21 0.85 2.78
C LYS A 13 5.71 1.13 2.79
N GLY A 14 6.11 2.31 2.32
CA GLY A 14 7.52 2.72 2.42
C GLY A 14 7.99 2.82 3.87
N ASP A 15 9.29 2.58 4.09
CA ASP A 15 9.91 2.64 5.42
C ASP A 15 9.69 4.01 6.09
N SER A 16 9.47 4.03 7.40
CA SER A 16 9.09 5.24 8.15
C SER A 16 10.13 6.37 8.10
N ASP A 17 11.39 6.02 7.85
CA ASP A 17 12.54 6.92 7.78
C ASP A 17 12.94 7.25 6.34
N ILE A 18 12.19 6.81 5.32
CA ILE A 18 12.54 7.03 3.90
C ILE A 18 12.69 8.51 3.55
N MET A 19 11.93 9.39 4.22
CA MET A 19 12.00 10.85 4.03
C MET A 19 13.19 11.51 4.75
N ARG A 20 13.89 10.79 5.62
CA ARG A 20 15.09 11.25 6.33
C ARG A 20 16.37 10.80 5.63
N GLN A 21 16.28 9.86 4.71
CA GLN A 21 17.41 9.39 3.91
C GLN A 21 17.68 10.34 2.74
N PRO A 22 18.95 10.56 2.36
CA PRO A 22 19.28 11.38 1.20
C PRO A 22 18.71 10.76 -0.09
N PRO A 23 18.36 11.56 -1.10
CA PRO A 23 17.90 11.03 -2.38
C PRO A 23 18.92 10.06 -3.00
N ARG A 24 18.45 8.90 -3.46
CA ARG A 24 19.28 7.87 -4.09
C ARG A 24 20.02 8.43 -5.31
N SER A 25 21.30 8.09 -5.45
CA SER A 25 22.12 8.56 -6.58
C SER A 25 21.63 7.94 -7.90
N PRO A 26 21.51 8.70 -9.01
CA PRO A 26 21.13 8.14 -10.31
C PRO A 26 22.10 7.09 -10.87
N LYS A 27 23.35 7.09 -10.39
CA LYS A 27 24.38 6.13 -10.79
C LYS A 27 24.39 4.88 -9.92
N GLU A 28 23.59 4.84 -8.87
CA GLU A 28 23.53 3.68 -7.99
C GLU A 28 22.76 2.54 -8.70
N PRO A 29 23.36 1.34 -8.82
CA PRO A 29 22.67 0.20 -9.40
C PRO A 29 21.47 -0.21 -8.55
N VAL A 30 20.43 -0.77 -9.18
CA VAL A 30 19.26 -1.31 -8.47
C VAL A 30 19.71 -2.34 -7.42
N ILE A 31 20.64 -3.22 -7.80
CA ILE A 31 21.33 -4.14 -6.90
C ILE A 31 22.63 -3.51 -6.41
N ASN A 32 22.59 -2.96 -5.19
CA ASN A 32 23.78 -2.47 -4.50
C ASN A 32 24.64 -3.64 -3.98
N ARG A 33 25.86 -3.34 -3.54
CA ARG A 33 26.82 -4.37 -3.08
C ARG A 33 26.31 -5.14 -1.86
N ASP A 34 25.64 -4.48 -0.94
CA ASP A 34 25.14 -5.10 0.29
C ASP A 34 23.96 -6.05 -0.01
N MET A 35 23.06 -5.68 -0.92
CA MET A 35 22.00 -6.54 -1.43
C MET A 35 22.57 -7.72 -2.22
N ALA A 36 23.61 -7.52 -3.04
CA ALA A 36 24.28 -8.63 -3.74
C ALA A 36 24.90 -9.64 -2.76
N ILE A 37 25.56 -9.16 -1.71
CA ILE A 37 26.07 -10.01 -0.62
C ILE A 37 24.91 -10.74 0.06
N GLY A 38 23.81 -10.04 0.35
CA GLY A 38 22.60 -10.64 0.94
C GLY A 38 22.02 -11.76 0.10
N ILE A 39 21.82 -11.53 -1.20
CA ILE A 39 21.33 -12.55 -2.14
C ILE A 39 22.27 -13.77 -2.15
N GLY A 40 23.60 -13.55 -2.19
CA GLY A 40 24.59 -14.62 -2.18
C GLY A 40 24.57 -15.45 -0.90
N VAL A 41 24.58 -14.78 0.27
CA VAL A 41 24.55 -15.46 1.58
C VAL A 41 23.26 -16.24 1.76
N VAL A 42 22.12 -15.62 1.48
CA VAL A 42 20.80 -16.27 1.55
C VAL A 42 20.74 -17.49 0.64
N GLY A 43 21.19 -17.37 -0.62
CA GLY A 43 21.20 -18.48 -1.57
C GLY A 43 22.08 -19.64 -1.13
N ILE A 44 23.28 -19.37 -0.59
CA ILE A 44 24.19 -20.40 -0.09
C ILE A 44 23.60 -21.11 1.14
N VAL A 45 23.05 -20.34 2.09
CA VAL A 45 22.45 -20.90 3.32
C VAL A 45 21.24 -21.75 2.98
N ASP A 46 20.37 -21.28 2.08
CA ASP A 46 19.17 -22.01 1.69
C ASP A 46 19.53 -23.29 0.92
N ALA A 47 20.49 -23.22 -0.02
CA ALA A 47 21.00 -24.39 -0.72
C ALA A 47 21.60 -25.42 0.26
N ALA A 48 22.42 -24.98 1.21
CA ALA A 48 23.00 -25.85 2.23
C ALA A 48 21.92 -26.49 3.11
N ALA A 49 20.90 -25.72 3.53
CA ALA A 49 19.79 -26.21 4.33
C ALA A 49 18.97 -27.27 3.58
N ILE A 50 18.59 -27.00 2.33
CA ILE A 50 17.79 -27.92 1.50
C ILE A 50 18.59 -29.20 1.19
N LEU A 51 19.86 -29.07 0.80
CA LEU A 51 20.72 -30.24 0.55
C LEU A 51 20.93 -31.08 1.81
N THR A 52 21.04 -30.43 2.97
CA THR A 52 21.13 -31.13 4.27
C THR A 52 19.86 -31.89 4.57
N VAL A 53 18.68 -31.27 4.41
CA VAL A 53 17.39 -31.95 4.57
C VAL A 53 17.27 -33.13 3.62
N PHE A 54 17.63 -32.94 2.34
CA PHE A 54 17.60 -34.00 1.35
C PHE A 54 18.50 -35.18 1.74
N TYR A 55 19.75 -34.90 2.12
CA TYR A 55 20.70 -35.92 2.55
C TYR A 55 20.23 -36.68 3.79
N LEU A 56 19.74 -35.97 4.81
CA LEU A 56 19.23 -36.59 6.03
C LEU A 56 17.94 -37.38 5.78
N ALA A 57 17.08 -36.91 4.87
CA ALA A 57 15.89 -37.64 4.47
C ALA A 57 16.23 -38.96 3.77
N LEU A 58 17.27 -39.00 2.93
CA LEU A 58 17.77 -40.25 2.33
C LEU A 58 18.26 -41.26 3.39
N GLN A 59 18.87 -40.78 4.48
CA GLN A 59 19.28 -41.65 5.58
C GLN A 59 18.09 -42.15 6.40
N ARG A 60 17.08 -41.29 6.61
CA ARG A 60 15.87 -41.61 7.38
C ARG A 60 14.93 -42.56 6.63
N PHE A 61 14.87 -42.45 5.31
CA PHE A 61 14.04 -43.27 4.43
C PHE A 61 14.90 -43.95 3.34
N PRO A 62 15.67 -44.99 3.69
CA PRO A 62 16.54 -45.67 2.73
C PRO A 62 15.73 -46.20 1.53
N GLY A 63 16.21 -45.92 0.32
CA GLY A 63 15.58 -46.38 -0.93
C GLY A 63 14.34 -45.60 -1.38
N HIS A 64 13.90 -44.57 -0.64
CA HIS A 64 12.70 -43.78 -0.97
C HIS A 64 13.09 -42.37 -1.44
N LEU A 65 13.52 -42.26 -2.69
CA LEU A 65 13.98 -40.99 -3.28
C LEU A 65 12.88 -39.91 -3.29
N GLU A 66 11.65 -40.30 -3.61
CA GLU A 66 10.48 -39.40 -3.70
C GLU A 66 10.18 -38.70 -2.36
N ALA A 67 10.35 -39.42 -1.24
CA ALA A 67 10.16 -38.84 0.09
C ALA A 67 11.22 -37.76 0.38
N ALA A 68 12.49 -38.01 0.05
CA ALA A 68 13.56 -37.04 0.21
C ALA A 68 13.35 -35.81 -0.70
N GLN A 69 12.91 -36.00 -1.94
CA GLN A 69 12.57 -34.92 -2.87
C GLN A 69 11.38 -34.09 -2.36
N THR A 70 10.34 -34.73 -1.83
CA THR A 70 9.18 -34.05 -1.25
C THR A 70 9.59 -33.20 -0.05
N MET A 71 10.42 -33.74 0.86
CA MET A 71 10.93 -32.98 2.01
C MET A 71 11.78 -31.78 1.59
N ALA A 72 12.64 -31.96 0.58
CA ALA A 72 13.43 -30.85 0.02
C ALA A 72 12.55 -29.77 -0.62
N PHE A 73 11.55 -30.16 -1.41
CA PHE A 73 10.58 -29.26 -2.04
C PHE A 73 9.78 -28.46 -1.02
N VAL A 74 9.22 -29.13 -0.01
CA VAL A 74 8.45 -28.48 1.07
C VAL A 74 9.35 -27.55 1.88
N THR A 75 10.60 -27.93 2.13
CA THR A 75 11.58 -27.07 2.81
C THR A 75 11.89 -25.82 2.02
N LEU A 76 12.18 -25.94 0.72
CA LEU A 76 12.41 -24.79 -0.16
C LEU A 76 11.19 -23.87 -0.16
N CYS A 77 10.00 -24.41 -0.44
CA CYS A 77 8.78 -23.59 -0.54
C CYS A 77 8.45 -22.88 0.77
N THR A 78 8.61 -23.56 1.91
CA THR A 78 8.30 -22.98 3.22
C THR A 78 9.35 -21.95 3.63
N SER A 79 10.64 -22.22 3.40
CA SER A 79 11.75 -21.28 3.63
C SER A 79 11.54 -19.99 2.85
N GLU A 80 11.22 -20.09 1.55
CA GLU A 80 10.95 -18.96 0.65
C GLU A 80 9.80 -18.07 1.13
N MET A 81 8.73 -18.70 1.62
CA MET A 81 7.58 -17.98 2.15
C MET A 81 7.89 -17.23 3.46
N ILE A 82 8.73 -17.80 4.33
CA ILE A 82 9.19 -17.10 5.53
C ILE A 82 10.17 -15.98 5.15
N ARG A 83 11.05 -16.23 4.19
CA ARG A 83 12.01 -15.27 3.65
C ARG A 83 11.32 -14.05 3.04
N ALA A 84 10.14 -14.22 2.45
CA ALA A 84 9.33 -13.11 1.95
C ALA A 84 9.02 -12.06 3.03
N PHE A 85 8.87 -12.46 4.30
CA PHE A 85 8.74 -11.49 5.40
C PHE A 85 10.04 -10.72 5.63
N THR A 86 11.20 -11.38 5.60
CA THR A 86 12.51 -10.71 5.74
C THR A 86 12.82 -9.78 4.57
N ALA A 87 12.25 -10.02 3.39
CA ALA A 87 12.39 -9.16 2.23
C ALA A 87 11.52 -7.88 2.29
N ARG A 88 10.63 -7.72 3.28
CA ARG A 88 9.72 -6.55 3.40
C ARG A 88 10.44 -5.23 3.64
N SER A 89 11.64 -5.27 4.22
CA SER A 89 12.51 -4.10 4.33
C SER A 89 13.95 -4.53 4.19
N GLU A 90 14.73 -3.71 3.49
CA GLU A 90 16.16 -3.92 3.26
C GLU A 90 16.96 -3.63 4.53
N TYR A 91 16.55 -2.62 5.32
CA TYR A 91 17.33 -2.09 6.44
C TYR A 91 16.71 -2.41 7.80
N HIS A 92 15.38 -2.48 7.88
CA HIS A 92 14.69 -2.74 9.14
C HIS A 92 14.45 -4.24 9.35
N SER A 93 14.48 -4.62 10.62
CA SER A 93 14.21 -6.00 11.03
C SER A 93 12.72 -6.28 10.95
N VAL A 94 12.36 -7.52 10.61
CA VAL A 94 10.95 -7.97 10.62
C VAL A 94 10.32 -7.77 11.99
N PHE A 95 11.11 -7.92 13.07
CA PHE A 95 10.63 -7.73 14.44
C PHE A 95 10.29 -6.28 14.76
N SER A 96 11.00 -5.31 14.16
CA SER A 96 10.70 -3.88 14.36
C SER A 96 9.52 -3.39 13.51
N ILE A 97 9.29 -3.99 12.34
CA ILE A 97 8.15 -3.64 11.47
C ILE A 97 6.86 -4.33 11.92
N GLY A 98 6.99 -5.53 12.50
CA GLY A 98 5.87 -6.38 12.89
C GLY A 98 5.40 -7.29 11.76
N VAL A 99 5.29 -8.59 12.04
CA VAL A 99 4.91 -9.64 11.07
C VAL A 99 3.50 -9.43 10.50
N PHE A 100 2.58 -8.87 11.30
CA PHE A 100 1.18 -8.66 10.93
C PHE A 100 0.85 -7.27 10.38
N SER A 101 1.85 -6.40 10.24
CA SER A 101 1.66 -5.03 9.75
C SER A 101 1.09 -5.01 8.31
N ASN A 102 1.58 -5.91 7.45
CA ASN A 102 1.03 -6.11 6.11
C ASN A 102 0.12 -7.35 6.06
N ARG A 103 -1.19 -7.11 6.14
CA ARG A 103 -2.21 -8.18 6.09
C ARG A 103 -2.20 -8.92 4.76
N TRP A 104 -1.89 -8.24 3.65
CA TRP A 104 -1.81 -8.86 2.33
C TRP A 104 -0.65 -9.83 2.21
N MET A 105 0.50 -9.52 2.84
CA MET A 105 1.62 -10.46 2.94
C MET A 105 1.22 -11.73 3.69
N VAL A 106 0.56 -11.58 4.84
CA VAL A 106 0.10 -12.74 5.64
C VAL A 106 -0.89 -13.59 4.84
N TRP A 107 -1.81 -12.98 4.10
CA TRP A 107 -2.72 -13.69 3.20
C TRP A 107 -1.99 -14.40 2.06
N ALA A 108 -1.05 -13.73 1.40
CA ALA A 108 -0.28 -14.30 0.30
C ALA A 108 0.53 -15.53 0.74
N VAL A 109 1.19 -15.44 1.90
CA VAL A 109 1.90 -16.56 2.52
C VAL A 109 0.92 -17.66 2.92
N GLY A 110 -0.20 -17.34 3.57
CA GLY A 110 -1.19 -18.32 4.00
C GLY A 110 -1.78 -19.12 2.83
N VAL A 111 -2.12 -18.43 1.73
CA VAL A 111 -2.60 -19.06 0.49
C VAL A 111 -1.51 -19.93 -0.13
N SER A 112 -0.28 -19.42 -0.25
CA SER A 112 0.85 -20.21 -0.76
C SER A 112 1.09 -21.46 0.08
N PHE A 113 0.94 -21.38 1.41
CA PHE A 113 1.13 -22.52 2.32
C PHE A 113 0.07 -23.58 2.08
N LEU A 114 -1.18 -23.14 1.99
CA LEU A 114 -2.31 -24.02 1.74
C LEU A 114 -2.16 -24.74 0.39
N LEU A 115 -1.66 -24.05 -0.64
CA LEU A 115 -1.37 -24.68 -1.93
C LEU A 115 -0.26 -25.74 -1.82
N VAL A 116 0.79 -25.50 -1.03
CA VAL A 116 1.83 -26.52 -0.76
C VAL A 116 1.22 -27.73 -0.06
N LEU A 117 0.38 -27.52 0.95
CA LEU A 117 -0.34 -28.62 1.61
C LEU A 117 -1.25 -29.39 0.64
N MET A 118 -1.97 -28.68 -0.24
CA MET A 118 -2.78 -29.32 -1.27
C MET A 118 -1.95 -30.21 -2.18
N VAL A 119 -0.82 -29.71 -2.67
CA VAL A 119 0.07 -30.47 -3.56
C VAL A 119 0.55 -31.77 -2.88
N VAL A 120 0.93 -31.70 -1.60
CA VAL A 120 1.47 -32.86 -0.85
C VAL A 120 0.39 -33.87 -0.46
N TYR A 121 -0.77 -33.41 0.01
CA TYR A 121 -1.76 -34.30 0.63
C TYR A 121 -2.89 -34.72 -0.32
N VAL A 122 -3.27 -33.91 -1.30
CA VAL A 122 -4.40 -34.22 -2.18
C VAL A 122 -3.99 -35.29 -3.20
N PRO A 123 -4.62 -36.49 -3.17
CA PRO A 123 -4.22 -37.62 -3.99
C PRO A 123 -4.32 -37.36 -5.50
N PHE A 124 -5.24 -36.48 -5.92
CA PHE A 124 -5.37 -36.06 -7.33
C PHE A 124 -4.15 -35.30 -7.86
N LEU A 125 -3.43 -34.58 -7.00
CA LEU A 125 -2.27 -33.77 -7.40
C LEU A 125 -0.96 -34.57 -7.38
N ARG A 126 -0.89 -35.67 -6.62
CA ARG A 126 0.34 -36.47 -6.46
C ARG A 126 0.98 -36.92 -7.79
N PRO A 127 0.24 -37.41 -8.80
CA PRO A 127 0.84 -37.86 -10.06
C PRO A 127 1.45 -36.73 -10.91
N PHE A 128 1.14 -35.47 -10.61
CA PHE A 128 1.66 -34.31 -11.35
C PHE A 128 2.91 -33.72 -10.70
N PHE A 129 3.12 -33.97 -9.41
CA PHE A 129 4.21 -33.37 -8.62
C PHE A 129 5.13 -34.42 -7.96
N ASP A 130 4.83 -35.72 -8.13
CA ASP A 130 5.58 -36.86 -7.57
C ASP A 130 5.85 -36.73 -6.06
N THR A 131 4.82 -36.28 -5.32
CA THR A 131 4.92 -36.02 -3.88
C THR A 131 4.38 -37.15 -3.03
N VAL A 132 5.07 -37.42 -1.92
CA VAL A 132 4.67 -38.38 -0.89
C VAL A 132 4.07 -37.65 0.32
N PRO A 133 2.94 -38.10 0.89
CA PRO A 133 2.37 -37.47 2.08
C PRO A 133 3.35 -37.54 3.26
N LEU A 134 3.62 -36.39 3.87
CA LEU A 134 4.56 -36.25 4.98
C LEU A 134 3.84 -36.41 6.32
N THR A 135 4.51 -37.03 7.30
CA THR A 135 3.99 -37.13 8.66
C THR A 135 4.28 -35.86 9.46
N ALA A 136 3.58 -35.65 10.58
CA ALA A 136 3.88 -34.53 11.48
C ALA A 136 5.32 -34.56 12.03
N GLY A 137 5.91 -35.76 12.17
CA GLY A 137 7.31 -35.93 12.56
C GLY A 137 8.29 -35.40 11.51
N ASP A 138 7.96 -35.52 10.23
CA ASP A 138 8.78 -35.02 9.13
C ASP A 138 8.74 -33.49 9.06
N TRP A 139 7.55 -32.90 9.30
CA TRP A 139 7.41 -31.45 9.44
C TRP A 139 8.23 -30.88 10.59
N LEU A 140 8.20 -31.53 11.75
CA LEU A 140 9.01 -31.11 12.90
C LEU A 140 10.51 -31.22 12.61
N PHE A 141 10.92 -32.24 11.87
CA PHE A 141 12.31 -32.43 11.46
C PHE A 141 12.80 -31.33 10.51
N MET A 142 11.97 -30.88 9.57
CA MET A 142 12.33 -29.82 8.61
C MET A 142 12.26 -28.41 9.23
N LEU A 143 11.49 -28.22 10.30
CA LEU A 143 11.24 -26.94 10.96
C LEU A 143 12.49 -26.05 11.16
N PRO A 144 13.61 -26.52 11.75
CA PRO A 144 14.79 -25.67 11.93
C PRO A 144 15.38 -25.15 10.61
N PHE A 145 15.26 -25.92 9.52
CA PHE A 145 15.79 -25.56 8.21
C PHE A 145 14.96 -24.48 7.52
N PHE A 146 13.64 -24.41 7.79
CA PHE A 146 12.79 -23.34 7.27
C PHE A 146 13.24 -21.94 7.72
N PHE A 147 13.88 -21.86 8.90
CA PHE A 147 14.32 -20.59 9.48
C PHE A 147 15.79 -20.26 9.18
N ALA A 148 16.57 -21.18 8.59
CA ALA A 148 18.00 -20.98 8.38
C ALA A 148 18.30 -19.72 7.54
N SER A 149 17.65 -19.61 6.39
CA SER A 149 17.79 -18.47 5.47
C SER A 149 17.23 -17.15 6.03
N PRO A 150 16.00 -17.10 6.59
CA PRO A 150 15.48 -15.92 7.28
C PRO A 150 16.37 -15.41 8.43
N ILE A 151 16.90 -16.31 9.26
CA ILE A 151 17.81 -15.96 10.36
C ILE A 151 19.10 -15.37 9.80
N ALA A 152 19.69 -15.99 8.77
CA ALA A 152 20.89 -15.47 8.12
C ALA A 152 20.68 -14.05 7.58
N MET A 153 19.52 -13.78 6.95
CA MET A 153 19.18 -12.45 6.44
C MET A 153 19.04 -11.42 7.57
N GLU A 154 18.35 -11.75 8.66
CA GLU A 154 18.20 -10.84 9.80
C GLU A 154 19.55 -10.55 10.49
N LEU A 155 20.42 -11.55 10.62
CA LEU A 155 21.79 -11.35 11.12
C LEU A 155 22.60 -10.42 10.20
N LEU A 156 22.46 -10.58 8.88
CA LEU A 156 23.15 -9.74 7.91
C LEU A 156 22.67 -8.29 7.98
N LYS A 157 21.37 -8.05 8.12
CA LYS A 157 20.82 -6.70 8.35
C LYS A 157 21.39 -6.06 9.61
N VAL A 158 21.50 -6.82 10.70
CA VAL A 158 22.12 -6.33 11.95
C VAL A 158 23.59 -5.95 11.72
N TYR A 159 24.33 -6.76 10.96
CA TYR A 159 25.71 -6.47 10.61
C TYR A 159 25.84 -5.19 9.75
N PHE A 160 25.03 -5.06 8.69
CA PHE A 160 25.02 -3.86 7.85
C PHE A 160 24.64 -2.60 8.64
N ARG A 161 23.65 -2.68 9.53
CA ARG A 161 23.26 -1.54 10.38
C ARG A 161 24.39 -1.06 11.29
N LYS A 162 25.18 -1.98 11.87
CA LYS A 162 26.33 -1.61 12.72
C LYS A 162 27.45 -0.94 11.90
N ARG A 163 27.65 -1.36 10.66
CA ARG A 163 28.63 -0.77 9.74
C ARG A 163 28.21 0.63 9.29
N SER A 164 26.94 0.83 8.97
CA SER A 164 26.40 2.13 8.54
C SER A 164 26.28 3.14 9.69
N GLY A 165 26.08 2.67 10.93
CA GLY A 165 26.10 3.53 12.13
C GLY A 165 27.43 4.25 12.36
N HIS A 166 28.55 3.70 11.87
CA HIS A 166 29.88 4.34 11.96
C HIS A 166 30.16 5.35 10.85
N ALA A 167 29.34 5.41 9.78
CA ALA A 167 29.54 6.36 8.68
C ALA A 167 28.85 7.71 8.91
N ASN A 168 27.80 7.76 9.76
CA ASN A 168 27.02 8.96 10.02
C ASN A 168 27.60 9.89 11.10
N GLU A 169 28.64 9.49 11.85
CA GLU A 169 29.32 10.39 12.79
C GLU A 169 30.39 11.27 12.12
N THR A 170 30.82 10.94 10.89
CA THR A 170 31.92 11.67 10.21
C THR A 170 31.44 12.71 9.20
N GLU A 171 30.16 12.71 8.79
CA GLU A 171 29.56 13.74 7.93
C GLU A 171 28.47 14.53 8.69
N SER A 172 28.89 15.24 9.73
CA SER A 172 28.10 16.36 10.24
C SER A 172 28.14 17.51 9.21
N LEU A 173 27.07 17.67 8.46
CA LEU A 173 26.86 18.80 7.56
C LEU A 173 26.97 20.14 8.34
N PRO A 174 27.60 21.19 7.77
CA PRO A 174 27.70 22.49 8.43
C PRO A 174 26.33 23.18 8.61
N PRO A 175 26.19 24.07 9.61
CA PRO A 175 24.93 24.74 9.90
C PRO A 175 24.67 25.83 8.85
N ALA A 176 23.88 25.51 7.82
CA ALA A 176 23.49 26.48 6.81
C ALA A 176 22.02 26.31 6.39
N PHE A 177 21.12 26.42 7.36
CA PHE A 177 19.81 27.06 7.16
C PHE A 177 19.50 27.81 8.45
N ALA A 178 20.15 28.96 8.60
CA ALA A 178 19.73 29.99 9.53
C ALA A 178 18.26 30.33 9.23
N ALA A 179 17.39 30.02 10.17
CA ALA A 179 16.04 30.56 10.21
C ALA A 179 16.15 32.09 10.19
N GLY A 180 15.87 32.69 9.04
CA GLY A 180 15.66 34.13 8.96
C GLY A 180 14.47 34.51 9.85
N PRO A 181 14.48 35.69 10.48
CA PRO A 181 13.42 36.09 11.39
C PRO A 181 12.09 36.15 10.63
N VAL A 182 11.10 35.41 11.14
CA VAL A 182 9.71 35.47 10.72
C VAL A 182 9.24 36.91 10.88
N ARG A 183 8.98 37.60 9.76
CA ARG A 183 8.33 38.91 9.77
C ARG A 183 6.87 38.72 10.13
N THR A 184 6.50 39.12 11.35
CA THR A 184 5.11 39.33 11.75
C THR A 184 4.55 40.52 10.96
N PRO A 185 3.39 40.43 10.29
CA PRO A 185 2.66 41.61 9.88
C PRO A 185 1.94 42.20 11.10
N ALA A 186 2.37 43.37 11.53
CA ALA A 186 1.56 44.28 12.34
C ALA A 186 0.58 45.03 11.42
N GLY A 187 -0.69 45.11 11.80
CA GLY A 187 -1.67 45.96 11.10
C GLY A 187 -3.10 45.48 11.24
N GLN A 188 -3.81 46.04 12.21
CA GLN A 188 -5.26 45.91 12.43
C GLN A 188 -6.06 46.42 11.23
N ALA A 189 -7.19 45.77 10.93
CA ALA A 189 -8.37 46.45 10.37
C ALA A 189 -9.66 45.68 10.70
N SER A 190 -10.44 46.28 11.62
CA SER A 190 -11.90 46.32 11.71
C SER A 190 -12.72 45.16 11.12
N VAL A 191 -13.33 44.35 12.00
CA VAL A 191 -14.41 43.44 11.63
C VAL A 191 -15.71 44.25 11.56
N ALA A 192 -16.03 44.74 10.36
CA ALA A 192 -17.37 45.22 10.03
C ALA A 192 -18.24 44.01 9.65
N HIS A 193 -19.30 43.79 10.41
CA HIS A 193 -20.29 42.77 10.15
C HIS A 193 -21.17 43.24 8.99
N GLU A 194 -20.75 42.98 7.75
CA GLU A 194 -21.48 43.38 6.55
C GLU A 194 -22.56 42.33 6.21
N PHE A 195 -23.80 42.80 6.22
CA PHE A 195 -25.02 42.05 5.92
C PHE A 195 -24.94 41.51 4.48
N ARG A 196 -24.71 40.20 4.30
CA ARG A 196 -24.71 39.57 2.97
C ARG A 196 -26.15 39.45 2.45
N GLY A 197 -26.40 39.98 1.24
CA GLY A 197 -27.60 39.70 0.43
C GLY A 197 -27.75 38.19 0.13
N PRO A 198 -28.75 37.76 -0.67
CA PRO A 198 -29.16 36.35 -0.76
C PRO A 198 -27.95 35.47 -1.08
N ALA A 199 -27.44 34.78 -0.06
CA ALA A 199 -26.11 34.19 -0.10
C ALA A 199 -26.15 32.97 -1.02
N MET A 200 -25.56 33.10 -2.21
CA MET A 200 -25.32 31.95 -3.08
C MET A 200 -24.39 30.98 -2.35
N LEU A 201 -24.83 29.75 -2.19
CA LEU A 201 -24.13 28.73 -1.42
C LEU A 201 -23.01 28.12 -2.26
N ARG A 202 -21.77 28.22 -1.78
CA ARG A 202 -20.58 27.77 -2.49
C ARG A 202 -20.19 26.36 -2.06
N VAL A 203 -20.29 25.40 -2.97
CA VAL A 203 -20.02 23.99 -2.71
C VAL A 203 -18.70 23.57 -3.34
N LEU A 204 -17.80 22.98 -2.54
CA LEU A 204 -16.60 22.31 -3.05
C LEU A 204 -16.81 20.79 -3.12
N ILE A 205 -16.55 20.20 -4.28
CA ILE A 205 -16.58 18.76 -4.49
C ILE A 205 -15.17 18.27 -4.87
N PRO A 206 -14.47 17.55 -3.98
CA PRO A 206 -13.24 16.87 -4.33
C PRO A 206 -13.52 15.71 -5.28
N ILE A 207 -12.89 15.74 -6.45
CA ILE A 207 -13.02 14.72 -7.50
C ILE A 207 -11.73 13.92 -7.55
N ASP A 208 -11.87 12.60 -7.44
CA ASP A 208 -10.87 11.62 -7.83
C ASP A 208 -11.42 10.74 -8.95
N ALA A 209 -10.57 9.93 -9.59
CA ALA A 209 -11.01 9.00 -10.63
C ALA A 209 -11.83 7.80 -10.09
N SER A 210 -12.35 7.86 -8.85
CA SER A 210 -13.13 6.78 -8.25
C SER A 210 -14.60 6.86 -8.61
N ARG A 211 -15.35 5.75 -8.47
CA ARG A 211 -16.81 5.76 -8.69
C ARG A 211 -17.57 6.53 -7.60
N ASN A 212 -16.99 6.68 -6.41
CA ASN A 212 -17.66 7.33 -5.29
C ASN A 212 -17.90 8.82 -5.57
N CYS A 213 -16.98 9.49 -6.25
CA CYS A 213 -17.14 10.92 -6.56
C CYS A 213 -18.39 11.20 -7.41
N GLN A 214 -18.83 10.25 -8.24
CA GLN A 214 -20.06 10.38 -9.03
C GLN A 214 -21.30 10.48 -8.13
N VAL A 215 -21.33 9.75 -7.01
CA VAL A 215 -22.43 9.80 -6.05
C VAL A 215 -22.50 11.16 -5.36
N ALA A 216 -21.34 11.74 -5.01
CA ALA A 216 -21.29 13.10 -4.45
C ALA A 216 -21.82 14.13 -5.45
N VAL A 217 -21.41 14.04 -6.71
CA VAL A 217 -21.87 14.95 -7.77
C VAL A 217 -23.36 14.79 -8.03
N GLN A 218 -23.88 13.57 -8.13
CA GLN A 218 -25.32 13.32 -8.30
C GLN A 218 -26.15 13.91 -7.16
N HIS A 219 -25.63 13.87 -5.93
CA HIS A 219 -26.28 14.50 -4.79
C HIS A 219 -26.32 16.02 -4.93
N VAL A 220 -25.21 16.66 -5.30
CA VAL A 220 -25.17 18.12 -5.51
C VAL A 220 -26.05 18.54 -6.68
N ILE A 221 -26.11 17.76 -7.76
CA ILE A 221 -27.06 17.98 -8.88
C ILE A 221 -28.49 18.00 -8.34
N ARG A 222 -28.87 17.02 -7.50
CA ARG A 222 -30.20 16.98 -6.90
C ARG A 222 -30.48 18.18 -6.00
N GLN A 223 -29.49 18.63 -5.22
CA GLN A 223 -29.60 19.86 -4.43
C GLN A 223 -29.79 21.08 -5.34
N PHE A 224 -29.08 21.16 -6.46
CA PHE A 224 -29.15 22.27 -7.42
C PHE A 224 -30.52 22.40 -8.06
N MET A 225 -31.16 21.28 -8.37
CA MET A 225 -32.53 21.27 -8.89
C MET A 225 -33.56 21.81 -7.88
N ASN A 226 -33.26 21.76 -6.57
CA ASN A 226 -34.13 22.28 -5.51
C ASN A 226 -33.78 23.72 -5.10
N ASN A 227 -32.51 24.12 -5.25
CA ASN A 227 -32.02 25.45 -4.94
C ASN A 227 -30.97 25.87 -5.98
N THR A 228 -31.36 26.77 -6.89
CA THR A 228 -30.50 27.23 -7.98
C THR A 228 -29.47 28.28 -7.54
N ALA A 229 -29.53 28.79 -6.31
CA ALA A 229 -28.58 29.74 -5.77
C ALA A 229 -27.32 29.02 -5.22
N MET A 230 -26.64 28.26 -6.09
CA MET A 230 -25.42 27.53 -5.74
C MET A 230 -24.31 27.71 -6.76
N GLU A 231 -23.08 27.86 -6.25
CA GLU A 231 -21.87 27.91 -7.06
C GLU A 231 -21.06 26.62 -6.81
N ILE A 232 -20.89 25.81 -7.86
CA ILE A 232 -20.23 24.51 -7.75
C ILE A 232 -18.76 24.62 -8.13
N HIS A 233 -17.88 24.24 -7.22
CA HIS A 233 -16.44 24.15 -7.42
C HIS A 233 -16.01 22.68 -7.44
N LEU A 234 -15.44 22.22 -8.56
CA LEU A 234 -14.82 20.90 -8.67
C LEU A 234 -13.32 21.03 -8.38
N LEU A 235 -12.77 20.20 -7.52
CA LEU A 235 -11.34 20.20 -7.21
C LEU A 235 -10.75 18.81 -7.43
N ASN A 236 -9.76 18.71 -8.31
CA ASN A 236 -8.94 17.51 -8.44
C ASN A 236 -7.53 17.79 -7.92
N VAL A 237 -7.11 17.03 -6.91
CA VAL A 237 -5.77 17.16 -6.32
C VAL A 237 -4.86 16.08 -6.88
N GLN A 238 -3.87 16.51 -7.67
CA GLN A 238 -2.80 15.64 -8.13
C GLN A 238 -1.73 15.55 -7.05
N LEU A 239 -1.32 14.32 -6.75
CA LEU A 239 -0.18 14.11 -5.86
C LEU A 239 1.08 14.53 -6.62
N PRO A 240 1.96 15.35 -6.02
CA PRO A 240 3.20 15.72 -6.65
C PRO A 240 4.00 14.45 -6.93
N PHE A 241 4.61 14.36 -8.11
CA PHE A 241 5.56 13.31 -8.38
C PHE A 241 6.68 13.32 -7.34
N SER A 242 7.22 12.15 -7.06
CA SER A 242 8.45 12.07 -6.27
C SER A 242 9.52 12.94 -6.92
N ARG A 243 10.37 13.57 -6.09
CA ARG A 243 11.45 14.46 -6.58
C ARG A 243 12.35 13.78 -7.63
N TYR A 244 12.39 12.46 -7.63
CA TYR A 244 13.10 11.64 -8.60
C TYR A 244 12.50 11.75 -10.01
N VAL A 245 11.20 11.46 -10.18
CA VAL A 245 10.52 11.57 -11.48
C VAL A 245 10.49 13.03 -11.96
N ALA A 246 10.35 13.98 -11.02
CA ALA A 246 10.37 15.39 -11.33
C ALA A 246 11.75 15.91 -11.80
N GLY A 247 12.83 15.16 -11.57
CA GLY A 247 14.20 15.52 -11.94
C GLY A 247 14.58 15.16 -13.39
N PHE A 248 13.93 14.15 -13.97
CA PHE A 248 14.19 13.70 -15.35
C PHE A 248 13.26 14.32 -16.39
N VAL A 249 12.22 15.01 -15.93
CA VAL A 249 11.16 15.56 -16.77
C VAL A 249 11.13 17.07 -16.58
N SER A 250 11.01 17.82 -17.67
CA SER A 250 10.97 19.29 -17.59
C SER A 250 9.80 19.75 -16.71
N ARG A 251 9.98 20.84 -15.95
CA ARG A 251 8.91 21.41 -15.10
C ARG A 251 7.63 21.67 -15.90
N LYS A 252 7.77 22.06 -17.16
CA LYS A 252 6.65 22.29 -18.08
C LYS A 252 5.91 20.99 -18.37
N THR A 253 6.63 19.94 -18.77
CA THR A 253 6.06 18.61 -19.06
C THR A 253 5.38 17.98 -17.84
N LEU A 254 5.92 18.15 -16.63
CA LEU A 254 5.27 17.68 -15.40
C LEU A 254 3.96 18.42 -15.13
N HIS A 255 3.97 19.74 -15.32
CA HIS A 255 2.79 20.57 -15.12
C HIS A 255 1.70 20.22 -16.15
N ASP A 256 2.10 20.04 -17.42
CA ASP A 256 1.22 19.62 -18.50
C ASP A 256 0.63 18.22 -18.20
N TYR A 257 1.45 17.26 -17.76
CA TYR A 257 0.97 15.93 -17.37
C TYR A 257 -0.04 15.98 -16.22
N HIS A 258 0.24 16.74 -15.15
CA HIS A 258 -0.68 16.86 -14.02
C HIS A 258 -2.00 17.54 -14.42
N ARG A 259 -1.92 18.54 -15.31
CA ARG A 259 -3.10 19.17 -15.90
C ARG A 259 -3.89 18.15 -16.71
N ASP A 260 -3.24 17.37 -17.58
CA ASP A 260 -3.90 16.35 -18.40
C ASP A 260 -4.55 15.25 -17.54
N GLN A 261 -3.87 14.75 -16.51
CA GLN A 261 -4.44 13.77 -15.58
C GLN A 261 -5.63 14.34 -14.80
N GLY A 262 -5.54 15.60 -14.38
CA GLY A 262 -6.67 16.25 -13.72
C GLY A 262 -7.86 16.48 -14.65
N GLU A 263 -7.61 16.82 -15.90
CA GLU A 263 -8.62 16.93 -16.94
C GLU A 263 -9.28 15.58 -17.23
N ILE A 264 -8.51 14.49 -17.32
CA ILE A 264 -9.03 13.12 -17.48
C ILE A 264 -9.94 12.74 -16.31
N ALA A 265 -9.53 13.03 -15.07
CA ALA A 265 -10.32 12.73 -13.88
C ALA A 265 -11.61 13.55 -13.80
N LEU A 266 -11.57 14.82 -14.22
CA LEU A 266 -12.73 15.72 -14.22
C LEU A 266 -13.69 15.48 -15.37
N ARG A 267 -13.21 14.95 -16.51
CA ARG A 267 -14.00 14.74 -17.74
C ARG A 267 -15.37 14.07 -17.53
N PRO A 268 -15.50 12.92 -16.85
CA PRO A 268 -16.79 12.27 -16.67
C PRO A 268 -17.78 13.13 -15.86
N ILE A 269 -17.26 13.86 -14.86
CA ILE A 269 -18.06 14.73 -13.99
C ILE A 269 -18.50 15.99 -14.71
N ARG A 270 -17.61 16.60 -15.51
CA ARG A 270 -17.93 17.75 -16.36
C ARG A 270 -19.00 17.41 -17.39
N GLN A 271 -18.88 16.25 -18.05
CA GLN A 271 -19.90 15.76 -18.96
C GLN A 271 -21.25 15.60 -18.25
N MET A 272 -21.25 15.05 -17.04
CA MET A 272 -22.46 14.93 -16.23
C MET A 272 -23.10 16.29 -15.96
N LEU A 273 -22.35 17.27 -15.43
CA LEU A 273 -22.89 18.60 -15.11
C LEU A 273 -23.35 19.38 -16.36
N ASN A 274 -22.60 19.28 -17.47
CA ASN A 274 -22.98 19.90 -18.74
C ASN A 274 -24.28 19.32 -19.30
N ASN A 275 -24.50 18.01 -19.18
CA ASN A 275 -25.74 17.38 -19.61
C ASN A 275 -26.96 17.89 -18.83
N PHE A 276 -26.77 18.31 -17.58
CA PHE A 276 -27.82 18.93 -16.76
C PHE A 276 -27.85 20.46 -16.83
N GLY A 277 -26.97 21.09 -17.63
CA GLY A 277 -26.91 22.55 -17.80
C GLY A 277 -26.47 23.31 -16.55
N ILE A 278 -25.73 22.67 -15.64
CA ILE A 278 -25.38 23.24 -14.34
C ILE A 278 -24.03 23.98 -14.45
N PRO A 279 -23.95 25.27 -14.08
CA PRO A 279 -22.69 26.02 -14.11
C PRO A 279 -21.74 25.50 -13.03
N TYR A 280 -20.47 25.34 -13.38
CA TYR A 280 -19.42 24.92 -12.45
C TYR A 280 -18.08 25.58 -12.77
N SER A 281 -17.24 25.70 -11.74
CA SER A 281 -15.84 26.08 -11.84
C SER A 281 -14.95 24.88 -11.49
N SER A 282 -13.88 24.64 -12.25
CA SER A 282 -12.98 23.51 -11.97
C SER A 282 -11.56 23.97 -11.65
N HIS A 283 -10.96 23.32 -10.66
CA HIS A 283 -9.64 23.62 -10.09
C HIS A 283 -8.79 22.35 -10.11
N ILE A 284 -7.55 22.46 -10.58
CA ILE A 284 -6.57 21.37 -10.55
C ILE A 284 -5.38 21.87 -9.74
N GLU A 285 -5.12 21.24 -8.60
CA GLU A 285 -4.05 21.65 -7.68
C GLU A 285 -3.13 20.48 -7.36
N MET A 286 -1.90 20.81 -6.97
CA MET A 286 -0.87 19.83 -6.63
C MET A 286 -0.56 19.88 -5.14
N GLY A 287 -0.55 18.72 -4.48
CA GLY A 287 -0.15 18.63 -3.08
C GLY A 287 -0.76 17.46 -2.33
N GLU A 288 -0.71 17.54 -1.00
CA GLU A 288 -1.38 16.58 -0.12
C GLU A 288 -2.89 16.78 -0.17
N ARG A 289 -3.63 15.72 -0.50
CA ARG A 289 -5.08 15.77 -0.78
C ARG A 289 -5.89 16.51 0.29
N ALA A 290 -5.82 16.06 1.54
CA ALA A 290 -6.67 16.62 2.59
C ALA A 290 -6.35 18.09 2.89
N LYS A 291 -5.06 18.44 2.88
CA LYS A 291 -4.59 19.80 3.09
C LYS A 291 -5.04 20.73 1.96
N ILE A 292 -4.80 20.35 0.70
CA ILE A 292 -5.21 21.14 -0.46
C ILE A 292 -6.73 21.29 -0.50
N ILE A 293 -7.51 20.24 -0.26
CA ILE A 293 -8.98 20.32 -0.19
C ILE A 293 -9.41 21.38 0.83
N THR A 294 -8.81 21.36 2.02
CA THR A 294 -9.14 22.29 3.10
C THR A 294 -8.70 23.72 2.78
N ASP A 295 -7.48 23.91 2.27
CA ASP A 295 -6.93 25.21 1.92
C ASP A 295 -7.72 25.85 0.76
N THR A 296 -8.11 25.07 -0.25
CA THR A 296 -8.92 25.53 -1.37
C THR A 296 -10.34 25.89 -0.94
N ALA A 297 -10.97 25.08 -0.07
CA ALA A 297 -12.28 25.40 0.49
C ALA A 297 -12.27 26.76 1.22
N ARG A 298 -11.22 27.00 2.02
CA ARG A 298 -11.04 28.28 2.72
C ARG A 298 -10.78 29.44 1.76
N ARG A 299 -9.91 29.23 0.76
CA ARG A 299 -9.51 30.26 -0.22
C ARG A 299 -10.66 30.70 -1.12
N LEU A 300 -11.55 29.77 -1.50
CA LEU A 300 -12.72 30.06 -2.32
C LEU A 300 -13.93 30.53 -1.49
N HIS A 301 -13.78 30.58 -0.16
CA HIS A 301 -14.85 30.85 0.79
C HIS A 301 -16.07 29.95 0.56
N CYS A 302 -15.81 28.64 0.45
CA CYS A 302 -16.86 27.64 0.33
C CYS A 302 -17.63 27.51 1.65
N ASP A 303 -18.96 27.41 1.55
CA ASP A 303 -19.84 27.21 2.69
C ASP A 303 -19.90 25.73 3.09
N GLN A 304 -19.58 24.82 2.15
CA GLN A 304 -19.65 23.39 2.37
C GLN A 304 -18.68 22.60 1.46
N ILE A 305 -18.17 21.49 1.99
CA ILE A 305 -17.44 20.46 1.23
C ILE A 305 -18.33 19.22 1.13
N VAL A 306 -18.57 18.72 -0.08
CA VAL A 306 -19.37 17.50 -0.30
C VAL A 306 -18.46 16.38 -0.78
N MET A 307 -18.41 15.29 -0.02
CA MET A 307 -17.58 14.12 -0.31
C MET A 307 -18.42 12.84 -0.28
N ALA A 308 -18.00 11.82 -1.03
CA ALA A 308 -18.59 10.50 -0.96
C ALA A 308 -17.58 9.48 -0.42
N THR A 309 -18.07 8.53 0.36
CA THR A 309 -17.28 7.42 0.91
C THR A 309 -17.94 6.09 0.62
N ALA A 310 -17.16 5.04 0.40
CA ALA A 310 -17.68 3.70 0.15
C ALA A 310 -18.47 3.19 1.38
N ARG A 311 -19.59 2.50 1.15
CA ARG A 311 -20.38 1.91 2.24
C ARG A 311 -19.61 0.73 2.86
N LYS A 312 -19.03 0.95 4.05
CA LYS A 312 -18.27 -0.04 4.85
C LYS A 312 -18.90 -0.19 6.25
N ASN A 313 -18.72 -1.35 6.89
CA ASN A 313 -19.21 -1.58 8.27
C ASN A 313 -18.56 -0.59 9.24
N SER A 314 -19.25 -0.22 10.34
CA SER A 314 -18.80 0.80 11.31
C SER A 314 -17.38 0.55 11.85
N LEU A 315 -16.98 -0.71 11.99
CA LEU A 315 -15.64 -1.10 12.46
C LEU A 315 -14.54 -0.89 11.41
N THR A 316 -14.84 -1.09 10.12
CA THR A 316 -13.84 -0.92 9.04
C THR A 316 -13.67 0.53 8.62
N ARG A 317 -14.61 1.41 8.99
CA ARG A 317 -14.53 2.87 8.79
C ARG A 317 -13.54 3.56 9.72
N LEU A 318 -13.25 2.97 10.88
CA LEU A 318 -12.35 3.50 11.92
C LEU A 318 -10.88 3.14 11.71
N VAL A 319 -10.57 2.16 10.86
CA VAL A 319 -9.24 1.53 10.78
C VAL A 319 -8.42 2.00 9.56
N GLU A 320 -9.02 2.72 8.62
CA GLU A 320 -8.37 3.09 7.35
C GLU A 320 -8.15 4.61 7.26
N ASP A 321 -6.91 5.01 6.95
CA ASP A 321 -6.47 6.40 6.66
C ASP A 321 -7.19 6.96 5.42
N SER A 322 -8.49 7.29 5.55
CA SER A 322 -9.28 7.86 4.46
C SER A 322 -9.01 9.37 4.33
N VAL A 323 -8.91 9.86 3.09
CA VAL A 323 -8.87 11.31 2.80
C VAL A 323 -10.07 12.03 3.44
N THR A 324 -11.22 11.37 3.54
CA THR A 324 -12.41 11.94 4.19
C THR A 324 -12.17 12.20 5.68
N ASN A 325 -11.55 11.25 6.40
CA ASN A 325 -11.24 11.40 7.82
C ASN A 325 -10.23 12.53 8.04
N LYS A 326 -9.16 12.57 7.22
CA LYS A 326 -8.17 13.64 7.28
C LYS A 326 -8.75 15.02 6.96
N VAL A 327 -9.69 15.11 6.02
CA VAL A 327 -10.40 16.37 5.74
C VAL A 327 -11.25 16.77 6.95
N LEU A 328 -12.02 15.84 7.54
CA LEU A 328 -12.81 16.08 8.75
C LEU A 328 -11.96 16.55 9.94
N GLU A 329 -10.72 16.08 10.06
CA GLU A 329 -9.79 16.51 11.10
C GLU A 329 -9.20 17.91 10.87
N LEU A 330 -9.00 18.30 9.61
CA LEU A 330 -8.26 19.52 9.25
C LEU A 330 -9.17 20.72 8.94
N THR A 331 -10.39 20.48 8.47
CA THR A 331 -11.25 21.53 7.93
C THR A 331 -12.10 22.23 8.98
N THR A 332 -12.28 23.53 8.79
CA THR A 332 -13.25 24.36 9.52
C THR A 332 -14.55 24.56 8.74
N VAL A 333 -14.59 24.11 7.47
CA VAL A 333 -15.77 24.20 6.60
C VAL A 333 -16.61 22.93 6.78
N PRO A 334 -17.95 23.02 6.95
CA PRO A 334 -18.83 21.86 7.07
C PRO A 334 -18.60 20.82 5.96
N VAL A 335 -18.48 19.54 6.33
CA VAL A 335 -18.30 18.44 5.39
C VAL A 335 -19.54 17.55 5.40
N GLU A 336 -20.19 17.42 4.25
CA GLU A 336 -21.25 16.45 4.04
C GLU A 336 -20.69 15.18 3.40
N VAL A 337 -20.88 14.05 4.07
CA VAL A 337 -20.35 12.75 3.64
C VAL A 337 -21.49 11.85 3.18
N ILE A 338 -21.51 11.55 1.90
CA ILE A 338 -22.54 10.72 1.26
C ILE A 338 -22.05 9.27 1.18
N ALA A 339 -22.92 8.32 1.52
CA ALA A 339 -22.61 6.91 1.36
C ALA A 339 -22.75 6.49 -0.10
N GLY A 340 -21.63 6.09 -0.71
CA GLY A 340 -21.57 5.51 -2.05
C GLY A 340 -22.01 4.04 -2.11
N ASP A 341 -21.73 3.41 -3.25
CA ASP A 341 -22.08 2.01 -3.49
C ASP A 341 -21.33 1.05 -2.56
N ALA A 342 -21.93 -0.12 -2.32
CA ALA A 342 -21.27 -1.19 -1.59
C ALA A 342 -20.13 -1.80 -2.43
N VAL A 343 -18.98 -2.04 -1.81
CA VAL A 343 -17.86 -2.78 -2.42
C VAL A 343 -18.38 -4.13 -2.96
N SER A 344 -17.90 -4.52 -4.15
CA SER A 344 -18.34 -5.74 -4.86
C SER A 344 -18.34 -6.97 -3.96
N LYS A 345 -19.39 -7.81 -4.02
CA LYS A 345 -19.48 -9.08 -3.28
C LYS A 345 -18.30 -10.01 -3.56
N PHE A 346 -17.67 -9.90 -4.74
CA PHE A 346 -16.53 -10.72 -5.14
C PHE A 346 -15.25 -10.38 -4.36
N GLU A 347 -14.96 -9.09 -4.14
CA GLU A 347 -13.88 -8.66 -3.24
C GLU A 347 -14.22 -8.95 -1.76
N ARG A 348 -15.52 -9.01 -1.43
CA ARG A 348 -16.05 -9.21 -0.08
C ARG A 348 -16.04 -10.66 0.41
N TYR A 349 -16.21 -11.64 -0.50
CA TYR A 349 -16.34 -13.06 -0.14
C TYR A 349 -15.60 -14.04 -1.07
N GLY A 350 -15.13 -13.62 -2.26
CA GLY A 350 -14.57 -14.54 -3.25
C GLY A 350 -13.27 -15.21 -2.79
N ILE A 351 -12.37 -14.45 -2.19
CA ILE A 351 -11.07 -14.96 -1.71
C ILE A 351 -11.25 -15.82 -0.44
N PRO A 352 -12.03 -15.39 0.59
CA PRO A 352 -12.32 -16.24 1.75
C PRO A 352 -13.06 -17.54 1.41
N ALA A 353 -14.01 -17.50 0.47
CA ALA A 353 -14.78 -18.69 0.09
C ALA A 353 -13.94 -19.71 -0.69
N ALA A 354 -13.05 -19.26 -1.59
CA ALA A 354 -12.12 -20.15 -2.27
C ALA A 354 -11.16 -20.85 -1.29
N LEU A 355 -10.70 -20.13 -0.26
CA LEU A 355 -9.86 -20.69 0.78
C LEU A 355 -10.61 -21.70 1.66
N ALA A 356 -11.87 -21.42 2.01
CA ALA A 356 -12.71 -22.34 2.77
C ALA A 356 -13.02 -23.63 1.98
N ALA A 357 -13.29 -23.50 0.67
CA ALA A 357 -13.46 -24.65 -0.22
C ALA A 357 -12.17 -25.48 -0.33
N ALA A 358 -11.01 -24.81 -0.41
CA ALA A 358 -9.72 -25.48 -0.44
C ALA A 358 -9.39 -26.18 0.90
N LEU A 359 -9.70 -25.55 2.04
CA LEU A 359 -9.55 -26.15 3.37
C LEU A 359 -10.47 -27.35 3.55
N ALA A 360 -11.72 -27.27 3.08
CA ALA A 360 -12.68 -28.38 3.11
C ALA A 360 -12.21 -29.56 2.24
N ALA A 361 -11.69 -29.28 1.03
CA ALA A 361 -11.11 -30.31 0.18
C ALA A 361 -9.89 -30.99 0.82
N LEU A 362 -9.10 -30.23 1.60
CA LEU A 362 -7.95 -30.76 2.32
C LEU A 362 -8.36 -31.64 3.51
N LEU A 363 -9.42 -31.27 4.23
CA LEU A 363 -10.00 -32.09 5.31
C LEU A 363 -10.58 -33.41 4.79
N VAL A 364 -11.33 -33.37 3.68
CA VAL A 364 -11.89 -34.56 3.03
C VAL A 364 -10.81 -35.50 2.47
N ALA A 365 -9.61 -34.99 2.18
CA ALA A 365 -8.49 -35.78 1.69
C ALA A 365 -7.59 -36.35 2.82
N LEU A 366 -7.80 -35.91 4.06
CA LEU A 366 -7.10 -36.41 5.25
C LEU A 366 -7.85 -37.55 5.96
N ASP A 367 -9.13 -37.74 5.65
CA ASP A 367 -9.96 -38.91 5.99
C ASP A 367 -9.86 -39.99 4.92
#